data_AF-A0AAD5ICN8-F1
#
_entry.id   AF-A0AAD5ICN8-F1
#
_cell.length_a   1.000
_cell.length_b   1.000
_cell.length_c   1.000
_cell.angle_alpha   90.00
_cell.angle_beta   90.00
_cell.angle_gamma   90.00
#
_symmetry.space_group_name_H-M   'P 1'
#
loop_
_entity.id
_entity.type
_entity.pdbx_description
1 polymer ?
#
loop_
_entity_poly.entity_id
_entity_poly.type
_entity_poly.pdbx_seq_one_letter_code
_entity_poly.pdbx_strand_id
1 'polypeptide(L)'
;MYLNGEVEPCPLCGLKYCIFGMFEGRHVQDLISQQLQKYEHGEGAFKDGSTLQGLQDASPTEWWSRYGAQCPELQKLSIRIPSQTCDGILGFDLKRSLTEELLSRKKTTNQIDYEYLLDTTYVQCNVQLQNTKSKALSDLYALCNAFKEACACPTPSKVLIPKGTFLLAQVSLEGPCKAPVKIVVRGTLKAPTDLSKMKADGSWVTFQHIDRLTLSGGGTFDGQGSKAWGTCGLKSYCKQLPINLRFNFITNAIVEDITSKDSKQFHVNVLGCNNLTFGRFTISAPEHSLNTDGIHIGRSTGINITDSNIGTGDDCVSIGDGSRQITITNVTCGPGHGISVGSLGKYMNEEPVVGVTVRNCSFFNTMNGVRIKTWPASFQGSVSDMHFEDIIMNNVSSPVIIDQIYCPHNECNAKLPSLVRISNVSFKNIRGTSSTPVAVKLACSSCIPCRGVEISDIDLRYTGKEAGAAVSECSNVRPKIFGKHSLTICT
;
A
#
# COMPACT_ATOMS: atom_id res chain seq x y z
N MET A 1 46.30 -23.85 -0.58
CA MET A 1 47.34 -23.75 0.46
C MET A 1 46.61 -23.66 1.80
N TYR A 2 46.74 -24.66 2.67
CA TYR A 2 46.11 -24.69 3.99
C TYR A 2 47.05 -24.09 5.05
N LEU A 3 46.51 -23.28 5.96
CA LEU A 3 46.66 -23.38 7.43
C LEU A 3 46.15 -22.10 8.10
N ASN A 4 44.96 -22.18 8.70
CA ASN A 4 44.64 -21.80 10.10
C ASN A 4 43.13 -21.64 10.24
N GLY A 5 42.57 -22.36 11.23
CA GLY A 5 41.14 -22.53 11.40
C GLY A 5 40.46 -21.31 11.98
N GLU A 6 39.49 -20.80 11.24
CA GLU A 6 38.14 -20.50 11.71
C GLU A 6 37.20 -21.05 10.63
N VAL A 7 36.21 -21.86 11.01
CA VAL A 7 35.24 -22.40 10.04
C VAL A 7 34.28 -21.26 9.67
N GLU A 8 34.65 -20.48 8.64
CA GLU A 8 33.71 -19.63 7.93
C GLU A 8 32.58 -20.51 7.34
N PRO A 9 31.31 -20.07 7.38
CA PRO A 9 30.27 -20.77 6.66
C PRO A 9 30.55 -20.63 5.18
N CYS A 10 30.97 -21.76 4.59
CA CYS A 10 31.37 -21.92 3.21
C CYS A 10 30.46 -21.11 2.25
N PRO A 11 31.01 -20.18 1.43
CA PRO A 11 30.27 -19.47 0.38
C PRO A 11 29.44 -20.41 -0.53
N LEU A 12 29.86 -21.68 -0.62
CA LEU A 12 29.23 -22.75 -1.39
C LEU A 12 27.93 -23.30 -0.76
N CYS A 13 27.76 -23.17 0.56
CA CYS A 13 26.47 -23.48 1.18
C CYS A 13 25.40 -22.52 0.67
N GLY A 14 25.72 -21.23 0.56
CA GLY A 14 24.81 -20.22 0.01
C GLY A 14 24.39 -20.51 -1.43
N LEU A 15 25.33 -20.88 -2.30
CA LEU A 15 25.04 -21.24 -3.69
C LEU A 15 24.15 -22.49 -3.79
N LYS A 16 24.44 -23.53 -3.00
CA LYS A 16 23.61 -24.74 -2.94
C LYS A 16 22.19 -24.42 -2.45
N TYR A 17 22.02 -23.60 -1.42
CA TYR A 17 20.70 -23.17 -0.94
C TYR A 17 19.93 -22.33 -1.98
N CYS A 18 20.60 -21.45 -2.73
CA CYS A 18 19.99 -20.73 -3.85
C CYS A 18 19.51 -21.70 -4.94
N ILE A 19 20.29 -22.72 -5.29
CA ILE A 19 19.88 -23.77 -6.24
C ILE A 19 18.66 -24.54 -5.72
N PHE A 20 18.62 -24.89 -4.43
CA PHE A 20 17.44 -25.56 -3.85
C PHE A 20 16.18 -24.67 -3.82
N GLY A 21 16.33 -23.35 -3.75
CA GLY A 21 15.22 -22.39 -3.78
C GLY A 21 14.77 -21.96 -5.18
N MET A 22 15.64 -22.08 -6.20
CA MET A 22 15.38 -21.64 -7.58
C MET A 22 14.76 -22.72 -8.48
N PHE A 23 14.82 -24.00 -8.09
CA PHE A 23 14.35 -25.13 -8.90
C PHE A 23 13.37 -25.98 -8.10
N GLU A 24 12.14 -26.22 -8.57
CA GLU A 24 11.18 -27.09 -7.85
C GLU A 24 11.40 -28.59 -8.10
N GLY A 25 12.14 -28.96 -9.15
CA GLY A 25 12.43 -30.34 -9.51
C GLY A 25 13.65 -30.93 -8.82
N ARG A 26 13.46 -31.89 -7.90
CA ARG A 26 14.54 -32.62 -7.19
C ARG A 26 15.63 -33.16 -8.13
N HIS A 27 15.24 -33.66 -9.30
CA HIS A 27 16.18 -34.22 -10.27
C HIS A 27 17.18 -33.18 -10.83
N VAL A 28 16.72 -31.95 -11.08
CA VAL A 28 17.57 -30.87 -11.61
C VAL A 28 18.50 -30.33 -10.52
N GLN A 29 18.01 -30.24 -9.28
CA GLN A 29 18.81 -29.85 -8.12
C GLN A 29 19.99 -30.82 -7.88
N ASP A 30 19.73 -32.14 -8.00
CA ASP A 30 20.75 -33.17 -7.85
C ASP A 30 21.81 -33.09 -8.97
N LEU A 31 21.38 -32.86 -10.22
CA LEU A 31 22.26 -32.70 -11.38
C LEU A 31 23.16 -31.47 -11.25
N ILE A 32 22.62 -30.32 -10.84
CA ILE A 32 23.42 -29.11 -10.63
C ILE A 32 24.40 -29.32 -9.47
N SER A 33 23.98 -30.01 -8.40
CA SER A 33 24.84 -30.29 -7.24
C SER A 33 26.04 -31.17 -7.62
N GLN A 34 25.85 -32.19 -8.48
CA GLN A 34 26.94 -33.01 -9.00
C GLN A 34 27.88 -32.23 -9.93
N GLN A 35 27.31 -31.38 -10.79
CA GLN A 35 28.09 -30.54 -11.70
C GLN A 35 28.92 -29.48 -10.94
N LEU A 36 28.37 -28.97 -9.84
CA LEU A 36 29.06 -28.02 -8.97
C LEU A 36 30.28 -28.67 -8.31
N GLN A 37 30.19 -29.93 -7.89
CA GLN A 37 31.35 -30.68 -7.38
C GLN A 37 32.45 -30.81 -8.44
N LYS A 38 32.10 -31.07 -9.71
CA LYS A 38 33.10 -31.13 -10.80
C LYS A 38 33.83 -29.80 -11.01
N TYR A 39 33.09 -28.69 -10.91
CA TYR A 39 33.69 -27.35 -10.95
C TYR A 39 34.60 -27.10 -9.74
N GLU A 40 34.15 -27.41 -8.53
CA GLU A 40 34.92 -27.23 -7.28
C GLU A 40 36.27 -27.97 -7.31
N HIS A 41 36.27 -29.19 -7.87
CA HIS A 41 37.48 -30.02 -7.95
C HIS A 41 38.33 -29.74 -9.18
N GLY A 42 37.96 -28.76 -10.01
CA GLY A 42 38.66 -28.43 -11.25
C GLY A 42 38.74 -29.63 -12.19
N GLU A 43 37.67 -30.43 -12.26
CA GLU A 43 37.64 -31.63 -13.10
C GLU A 43 37.37 -31.28 -14.57
N GLY A 44 37.96 -32.05 -15.48
CA GLY A 44 37.75 -31.88 -16.92
C GLY A 44 38.17 -30.49 -17.41
N ALA A 45 37.31 -29.86 -18.22
CA ALA A 45 37.60 -28.56 -18.84
C ALA A 45 37.76 -27.40 -17.83
N PHE A 46 37.31 -27.55 -16.58
CA PHE A 46 37.50 -26.53 -15.54
C PHE A 46 38.93 -26.45 -15.04
N LYS A 47 39.74 -27.51 -15.21
CA LYS A 47 41.16 -27.51 -14.85
C LYS A 47 41.92 -26.44 -15.64
N ASP A 48 41.65 -26.36 -16.94
CA ASP A 48 42.30 -25.45 -17.87
C ASP A 48 41.77 -24.02 -17.71
N GLY A 49 40.47 -23.87 -17.45
CA GLY A 49 39.84 -22.58 -17.15
C GLY A 49 40.29 -21.95 -15.83
N SER A 50 40.77 -22.76 -14.86
CA SER A 50 41.24 -22.28 -13.54
C SER A 50 42.66 -21.72 -13.56
N THR A 51 43.34 -21.73 -14.71
CA THR A 51 44.65 -21.10 -14.85
C THR A 51 44.55 -19.57 -14.78
N LEU A 52 45.60 -18.91 -14.30
CA LEU A 52 45.62 -17.45 -14.12
C LEU A 52 45.34 -16.70 -15.44
N GLN A 53 45.78 -17.28 -16.55
CA GLN A 53 45.52 -16.81 -17.91
C GLN A 53 44.07 -17.05 -18.34
N GLY A 54 43.50 -18.22 -18.03
CA GLY A 54 42.08 -18.53 -18.28
C GLY A 54 41.09 -17.59 -17.57
N LEU A 55 41.44 -17.12 -16.36
CA LEU A 55 40.61 -16.22 -15.56
C LEU A 55 40.74 -14.73 -15.95
N GLN A 56 41.83 -14.33 -16.60
CA GLN A 56 42.09 -12.93 -16.99
C GLN A 56 41.69 -12.62 -18.44
N ASP A 57 41.63 -13.63 -19.32
CA ASP A 57 41.44 -13.45 -20.78
C ASP A 57 39.97 -13.56 -21.25
N ALA A 58 38.99 -13.74 -20.35
CA ALA A 58 37.59 -13.96 -20.74
C ALA A 58 36.59 -13.34 -19.75
N SER A 59 35.49 -12.79 -20.28
CA SER A 59 34.34 -12.43 -19.45
C SER A 59 33.76 -13.69 -18.77
N PRO A 60 33.08 -13.57 -17.61
CA PRO A 60 32.50 -14.74 -16.91
C PRO A 60 31.63 -15.60 -17.83
N THR A 61 30.86 -15.00 -18.73
CA THR A 61 30.00 -15.73 -19.67
C THR A 61 30.82 -16.46 -20.74
N GLU A 62 31.86 -15.86 -21.30
CA GLU A 62 32.74 -16.53 -22.26
C GLU A 62 33.52 -17.66 -21.60
N TRP A 63 33.97 -17.47 -20.36
CA TRP A 63 34.61 -18.49 -19.56
C TRP A 63 33.69 -19.70 -19.39
N TRP A 64 32.46 -19.47 -18.93
CA TRP A 64 31.49 -20.55 -18.75
C TRP A 64 31.07 -21.17 -20.09
N SER A 65 31.01 -20.40 -21.18
CA SER A 65 30.73 -20.97 -22.52
C SER A 65 31.86 -21.89 -23.00
N ARG A 66 33.12 -21.56 -22.70
CA ARG A 66 34.30 -22.34 -23.11
C ARG A 66 34.51 -23.56 -22.23
N TYR A 67 34.43 -23.41 -20.92
CA TYR A 67 34.85 -24.44 -19.97
C TYR A 67 33.68 -25.17 -19.29
N GLY A 68 32.47 -24.61 -19.33
CA GLY A 68 31.28 -25.18 -18.70
C GLY A 68 30.53 -26.25 -19.51
N ALA A 69 30.92 -26.53 -20.77
CA ALA A 69 30.14 -27.38 -21.67
C ALA A 69 29.89 -28.81 -21.15
N GLN A 70 30.80 -29.33 -20.32
CA GLN A 70 30.69 -30.65 -19.70
C GLN A 70 29.73 -30.68 -18.49
N CYS A 71 29.27 -29.51 -18.04
CA CYS A 71 28.33 -29.31 -16.94
C CYS A 71 27.18 -28.40 -17.41
N PRO A 72 26.29 -28.89 -18.29
CA PRO A 72 25.35 -28.06 -19.04
C PRO A 72 24.30 -27.34 -18.19
N GLU A 73 23.93 -27.88 -17.03
CA GLU A 73 22.93 -27.25 -16.15
C GLU A 73 23.58 -26.15 -15.29
N LEU A 74 24.77 -26.41 -14.76
CA LEU A 74 25.58 -25.41 -14.07
C LEU A 74 26.04 -24.30 -15.02
N GLN A 75 26.45 -24.64 -16.25
CA GLN A 75 26.83 -23.67 -17.28
C GLN A 75 25.67 -22.72 -17.61
N LYS A 76 24.47 -23.25 -17.85
CA LYS A 76 23.28 -22.41 -18.09
C LYS A 76 23.01 -21.49 -16.91
N LEU A 77 23.08 -22.02 -15.68
CA LEU A 77 22.87 -21.24 -14.46
C LEU A 77 23.91 -20.11 -14.32
N SER A 78 25.19 -20.45 -14.46
CA SER A 78 26.32 -19.53 -14.28
C SER A 78 26.47 -18.49 -15.38
N ILE A 79 26.01 -18.76 -16.61
CA ILE A 79 25.93 -17.76 -17.68
C ILE A 79 24.76 -16.81 -17.45
N ARG A 80 23.65 -17.33 -16.91
CA ARG A 80 22.40 -16.60 -16.77
C ARG A 80 22.40 -15.62 -15.59
N ILE A 81 22.97 -16.00 -14.45
CA ILE A 81 23.01 -15.15 -13.24
C ILE A 81 23.69 -13.80 -13.51
N PRO A 82 24.90 -13.72 -14.08
CA PRO A 82 25.54 -12.43 -14.38
C PRO A 82 24.80 -11.65 -15.47
N SER A 83 24.23 -12.33 -16.48
CA SER A 83 23.47 -11.66 -17.56
C SER A 83 22.15 -11.02 -17.09
N GLN A 84 21.73 -11.29 -15.85
CA GLN A 84 20.46 -10.85 -15.27
C GLN A 84 20.61 -9.85 -14.12
N THR A 85 21.83 -9.46 -13.76
CA THR A 85 22.09 -8.40 -12.76
C THR A 85 22.55 -7.12 -13.45
N CYS A 86 22.19 -5.95 -12.88
CA CYS A 86 22.61 -4.65 -13.43
C CYS A 86 24.15 -4.50 -13.44
N ASP A 87 24.84 -5.11 -12.47
CA ASP A 87 26.30 -5.16 -12.40
C ASP A 87 26.92 -6.02 -13.51
N GLY A 88 26.24 -7.05 -14.01
CA GLY A 88 26.75 -7.88 -15.10
C GLY A 88 26.84 -7.16 -16.43
N ILE A 89 25.91 -6.24 -16.70
CA ILE A 89 25.88 -5.44 -17.92
C ILE A 89 26.95 -4.33 -17.87
N LEU A 90 27.10 -3.67 -16.72
CA LEU A 90 28.00 -2.52 -16.57
C LEU A 90 29.44 -2.91 -16.22
N GLY A 91 29.64 -4.00 -15.46
CA GLY A 91 30.96 -4.44 -14.99
C GLY A 91 31.66 -5.44 -15.91
N PHE A 92 30.92 -6.14 -16.79
CA PHE A 92 31.47 -7.24 -17.62
C PHE A 92 31.07 -7.17 -19.10
N ASP A 93 30.51 -6.04 -19.56
CA ASP A 93 30.23 -5.73 -20.98
C ASP A 93 29.36 -6.79 -21.71
N LEU A 94 28.38 -7.36 -21.01
CA LEU A 94 27.54 -8.46 -21.50
C LEU A 94 26.43 -8.00 -22.47
N LYS A 95 26.37 -8.60 -23.67
CA LYS A 95 25.33 -8.36 -24.70
C LYS A 95 24.14 -9.32 -24.56
N ARG A 96 22.92 -8.77 -24.53
CA ARG A 96 21.63 -9.49 -24.43
C ARG A 96 21.41 -10.57 -25.51
N SER A 97 22.04 -10.42 -26.68
CA SER A 97 21.90 -11.30 -27.84
C SER A 97 22.38 -12.74 -27.61
N LEU A 98 23.40 -12.95 -26.78
CA LEU A 98 23.92 -14.30 -26.49
C LEU A 98 22.96 -15.11 -25.62
N THR A 99 22.28 -14.45 -24.69
CA THR A 99 21.25 -15.06 -23.83
C THR A 99 20.01 -15.43 -24.65
N GLU A 100 19.62 -14.58 -25.60
CA GLU A 100 18.53 -14.85 -26.55
C GLU A 100 18.88 -16.01 -27.51
N GLU A 101 20.15 -16.14 -27.90
CA GLU A 101 20.64 -17.27 -28.70
C GLU A 101 20.65 -18.59 -27.90
N LEU A 102 21.00 -18.55 -26.61
CA LEU A 102 20.98 -19.74 -25.75
C LEU A 102 19.56 -20.20 -25.38
N LEU A 103 18.62 -19.27 -25.23
CA LEU A 103 17.20 -19.57 -25.01
C LEU A 103 16.52 -20.12 -26.28
N SER A 104 16.96 -19.70 -27.47
CA SER A 104 16.42 -20.19 -28.75
C SER A 104 17.02 -21.53 -29.21
N ARG A 105 18.25 -21.86 -28.77
CA ARG A 105 18.96 -23.07 -29.24
C ARG A 105 18.59 -24.40 -28.56
N LYS A 106 17.65 -24.43 -27.62
CA LYS A 106 17.04 -25.71 -27.16
C LYS A 106 15.53 -25.59 -27.10
N LYS A 107 14.85 -26.26 -28.03
CA LYS A 107 13.44 -26.64 -27.92
C LYS A 107 13.22 -27.40 -26.61
N THR A 108 12.86 -26.72 -25.53
CA THR A 108 12.09 -27.33 -24.45
C THR A 108 10.68 -27.52 -24.99
N THR A 109 10.31 -28.76 -25.28
CA THR A 109 9.03 -29.18 -25.86
C THR A 109 7.81 -29.01 -24.94
N ASN A 110 7.96 -28.30 -23.82
CA ASN A 110 6.91 -28.09 -22.83
C ASN A 110 6.68 -26.59 -22.61
N GLN A 111 5.49 -26.13 -22.94
CA GLN A 111 5.07 -24.73 -22.85
C GLN A 111 4.98 -24.26 -21.39
N ILE A 112 4.72 -25.19 -20.45
CA ILE A 112 4.72 -24.92 -19.01
C ILE A 112 6.16 -24.64 -18.53
N ASP A 113 7.15 -25.39 -19.02
CA ASP A 113 8.56 -25.15 -18.64
C ASP A 113 9.07 -23.84 -19.25
N TYR A 114 8.58 -23.44 -20.43
CA TYR A 114 8.89 -22.15 -21.06
C TYR A 114 8.25 -20.97 -20.31
N GLU A 115 6.99 -21.10 -19.90
CA GLU A 115 6.30 -20.11 -19.04
C GLU A 115 6.93 -20.06 -17.64
N TYR A 116 7.28 -21.21 -17.05
CA TYR A 116 8.02 -21.31 -15.79
C TYR A 116 9.41 -20.70 -15.90
N LEU A 117 10.10 -20.93 -17.03
CA LEU A 117 11.37 -20.28 -17.36
C LEU A 117 11.19 -18.78 -17.46
N LEU A 118 10.17 -18.26 -18.14
CA LEU A 118 9.87 -16.82 -18.23
C LEU A 118 9.54 -16.21 -16.86
N ASP A 119 8.75 -16.89 -16.04
CA ASP A 119 8.41 -16.48 -14.67
C ASP A 119 9.63 -16.50 -13.72
N THR A 120 10.59 -17.40 -13.97
CA THR A 120 11.92 -17.42 -13.32
C THR A 120 12.95 -16.51 -13.98
N THR A 121 12.68 -15.91 -15.15
CA THR A 121 13.58 -14.96 -15.86
C THR A 121 13.42 -13.52 -15.35
N TYR A 122 12.46 -13.23 -14.48
CA TYR A 122 12.23 -11.88 -13.98
C TYR A 122 13.14 -11.55 -12.80
N VAL A 123 14.28 -10.92 -13.12
CA VAL A 123 15.20 -10.15 -12.25
C VAL A 123 15.00 -10.41 -10.75
N GLN A 124 15.77 -11.36 -10.21
CA GLN A 124 15.87 -11.58 -8.79
C GLN A 124 17.00 -10.70 -8.24
N CYS A 125 16.73 -9.40 -7.99
CA CYS A 125 17.62 -8.49 -7.24
C CYS A 125 17.67 -8.87 -5.74
N ASN A 126 17.84 -10.17 -5.42
CA ASN A 126 17.58 -10.65 -4.07
C ASN A 126 18.58 -11.71 -3.61
N VAL A 127 19.87 -11.43 -3.76
CA VAL A 127 20.93 -12.25 -3.18
C VAL A 127 21.07 -12.03 -1.65
N GLN A 128 20.37 -11.07 -1.04
CA GLN A 128 20.61 -10.74 0.38
C GLN A 128 19.50 -11.05 1.39
N LEU A 129 18.34 -11.62 1.01
CA LEU A 129 17.25 -11.84 1.99
C LEU A 129 17.21 -13.23 2.67
N GLN A 130 18.28 -14.04 2.65
CA GLN A 130 18.22 -15.37 3.28
C GLN A 130 19.40 -15.82 4.15
N ASN A 131 20.37 -14.96 4.52
CA ASN A 131 21.47 -15.42 5.40
C ASN A 131 21.88 -14.49 6.56
N THR A 132 21.08 -13.48 6.91
CA THR A 132 21.40 -12.63 8.07
C THR A 132 20.53 -12.99 9.26
N LYS A 133 21.15 -13.29 10.40
CA LYS A 133 20.49 -13.24 11.72
C LYS A 133 19.76 -11.89 11.79
N SER A 134 18.42 -11.92 11.74
CA SER A 134 17.56 -10.76 11.49
C SER A 134 17.94 -9.56 12.36
N LYS A 135 18.45 -8.51 11.71
CA LYS A 135 18.64 -7.19 12.29
C LYS A 135 17.91 -6.21 11.39
N ALA A 136 17.13 -5.32 11.98
CA ALA A 136 16.27 -4.39 11.24
C ALA A 136 17.02 -3.53 10.19
N LEU A 137 18.31 -3.26 10.45
CA LEU A 137 19.16 -2.49 9.56
C LEU A 137 19.58 -3.29 8.31
N SER A 138 19.71 -4.62 8.42
CA SER A 138 20.07 -5.50 7.30
C SER A 138 18.93 -5.61 6.29
N ASP A 139 17.71 -5.84 6.77
CA ASP A 139 16.51 -5.96 5.93
C ASP A 139 16.21 -4.63 5.22
N LEU A 140 16.46 -3.50 5.90
CA LEU A 140 16.36 -2.16 5.32
C LEU A 140 17.32 -1.98 4.13
N TYR A 141 18.61 -2.27 4.31
CA TYR A 141 19.60 -2.10 3.24
C TYR A 141 19.29 -3.01 2.04
N ALA A 142 18.87 -4.25 2.28
CA ALA A 142 18.48 -5.17 1.22
C ALA A 142 17.30 -4.63 0.38
N LEU A 143 16.23 -4.14 1.03
CA LEU A 143 15.09 -3.56 0.33
C LEU A 143 15.47 -2.30 -0.46
N CYS A 144 16.23 -1.39 0.15
CA CYS A 144 16.68 -0.16 -0.49
C CYS A 144 17.52 -0.44 -1.74
N ASN A 145 18.47 -1.37 -1.67
CA ASN A 145 19.34 -1.68 -2.80
C ASN A 145 18.55 -2.36 -3.93
N ALA A 146 17.72 -3.35 -3.59
CA ALA A 146 16.88 -4.03 -4.57
C ALA A 146 15.93 -3.05 -5.30
N PHE A 147 15.33 -2.11 -4.56
CA PHE A 147 14.49 -1.07 -5.15
C PHE A 147 15.28 -0.10 -6.03
N LYS A 148 16.45 0.37 -5.58
CA LYS A 148 17.31 1.27 -6.37
C LYS A 148 17.69 0.65 -7.72
N GLU A 149 18.11 -0.61 -7.72
CA GLU A 149 18.43 -1.35 -8.95
C GLU A 149 17.20 -1.50 -9.85
N ALA A 150 16.06 -1.93 -9.28
CA ALA A 150 14.82 -2.07 -10.02
C ALA A 150 14.37 -0.74 -10.65
N CYS A 151 14.47 0.36 -9.90
CA CYS A 151 14.07 1.69 -10.33
C CYS A 151 15.01 2.26 -11.41
N ALA A 152 16.29 1.91 -11.38
CA ALA A 152 17.29 2.29 -12.38
C ALA A 152 17.23 1.46 -13.67
N CYS A 153 16.48 0.35 -13.67
CA CYS A 153 16.33 -0.55 -14.81
C CYS A 153 15.54 0.14 -15.96
N PRO A 154 16.06 0.14 -17.20
CA PRO A 154 15.39 0.76 -18.35
C PRO A 154 14.18 -0.04 -18.86
N THR A 155 13.96 -1.24 -18.33
CA THR A 155 12.82 -2.11 -18.64
C THR A 155 12.02 -2.42 -17.37
N PRO A 156 10.73 -2.82 -17.49
CA PRO A 156 9.93 -3.17 -16.32
C PRO A 156 10.64 -4.16 -15.39
N SER A 157 10.62 -3.88 -14.08
CA SER A 157 11.40 -4.62 -13.08
C SER A 157 10.55 -5.05 -11.89
N LYS A 158 11.03 -6.04 -11.13
CA LYS A 158 10.32 -6.60 -9.98
C LYS A 158 11.22 -6.69 -8.75
N VAL A 159 10.71 -6.23 -7.61
CA VAL A 159 11.30 -6.47 -6.28
C VAL A 159 10.43 -7.48 -5.55
N LEU A 160 10.99 -8.61 -5.13
CA LEU A 160 10.26 -9.64 -4.38
C LEU A 160 10.67 -9.59 -2.91
N ILE A 161 9.70 -9.40 -2.02
CA ILE A 161 9.86 -9.68 -0.59
C ILE A 161 9.26 -11.07 -0.35
N PRO A 162 10.08 -12.10 -0.14
CA PRO A 162 9.59 -13.47 -0.07
C PRO A 162 8.75 -13.72 1.19
N LYS A 163 8.16 -14.91 1.30
CA LYS A 163 7.50 -15.34 2.53
C LYS A 163 8.52 -15.34 3.68
N GLY A 164 8.10 -14.86 4.84
CA GLY A 164 8.97 -14.70 6.00
C GLY A 164 8.54 -13.50 6.84
N THR A 165 9.21 -13.28 7.96
CA THR A 165 9.04 -12.07 8.78
C THR A 165 10.34 -11.28 8.77
N PHE A 166 10.26 -10.01 8.39
CA PHE A 166 11.41 -9.11 8.28
C PHE A 166 11.21 -7.90 9.18
N LEU A 167 12.26 -7.52 9.91
CA LEU A 167 12.23 -6.32 10.72
C LEU A 167 12.61 -5.17 9.81
N LEU A 168 11.69 -4.26 9.51
CA LEU A 168 11.98 -3.18 8.58
C LEU A 168 12.01 -1.86 9.33
N ALA A 169 13.20 -1.26 9.42
CA ALA A 169 13.30 0.12 9.90
C ALA A 169 12.63 1.09 8.90
N GLN A 170 12.49 2.35 9.28
CA GLN A 170 11.91 3.36 8.40
C GLN A 170 12.65 3.44 7.05
N VAL A 171 11.90 3.51 5.95
CA VAL A 171 12.41 3.51 4.58
C VAL A 171 11.65 4.49 3.68
N SER A 172 12.39 5.11 2.76
CA SER A 172 11.82 5.83 1.62
C SER A 172 12.30 5.19 0.31
N LEU A 173 11.36 4.80 -0.53
CA LEU A 173 11.55 4.22 -1.86
C LEU A 173 11.17 5.30 -2.88
N GLU A 174 12.20 5.92 -3.46
CA GLU A 174 12.09 7.16 -4.21
C GLU A 174 12.48 6.98 -5.68
N GLY A 175 11.64 7.53 -6.55
CA GLY A 175 11.92 7.66 -7.98
C GLY A 175 12.66 8.96 -8.34
N PRO A 176 12.64 9.38 -9.62
CA PRO A 176 11.91 8.76 -10.73
C PRO A 176 12.53 7.43 -11.16
N CYS A 177 11.67 6.45 -11.45
CA CYS A 177 12.10 5.18 -12.04
C CYS A 177 12.08 5.23 -13.56
N LYS A 178 13.06 4.60 -14.21
CA LYS A 178 13.19 4.64 -15.68
C LYS A 178 12.12 3.81 -16.40
N ALA A 179 11.53 2.83 -15.72
CA ALA A 179 10.50 1.94 -16.23
C ALA A 179 9.52 1.54 -15.10
N PRO A 180 8.38 0.90 -15.41
CA PRO A 180 7.45 0.38 -14.40
C PRO A 180 8.15 -0.51 -13.36
N VAL A 181 7.83 -0.33 -12.08
CA VAL A 181 8.38 -1.14 -10.98
C VAL A 181 7.25 -1.88 -10.27
N LYS A 182 7.39 -3.20 -10.17
CA LYS A 182 6.49 -4.06 -9.40
C LYS A 182 7.15 -4.54 -8.10
N ILE A 183 6.56 -4.23 -6.96
CA ILE A 183 6.98 -4.75 -5.66
C ILE A 183 5.98 -5.82 -5.25
N VAL A 184 6.46 -7.05 -5.11
CA VAL A 184 5.66 -8.21 -4.69
C VAL A 184 6.03 -8.57 -3.26
N VAL A 185 5.13 -8.30 -2.32
CA VAL A 185 5.27 -8.62 -0.90
C VAL A 185 4.50 -9.89 -0.61
N ARG A 186 5.22 -10.97 -0.26
CA ARG A 186 4.63 -12.25 0.19
C ARG A 186 4.82 -12.51 1.69
N GLY A 187 5.70 -11.75 2.34
CA GLY A 187 6.01 -11.87 3.75
C GLY A 187 5.33 -10.80 4.61
N THR A 188 5.74 -10.75 5.88
CA THR A 188 5.36 -9.75 6.86
C THR A 188 6.55 -8.84 7.15
N LEU A 189 6.40 -7.56 6.83
CA LEU A 189 7.32 -6.51 7.26
C LEU A 189 6.84 -6.00 8.62
N LYS A 190 7.74 -5.90 9.60
CA LYS A 190 7.42 -5.47 10.97
C LYS A 190 8.15 -4.18 11.33
N ALA A 191 7.41 -3.16 11.72
CA ALA A 191 7.95 -1.88 12.15
C ALA A 191 8.61 -1.97 13.54
N PRO A 192 9.71 -1.26 13.82
CA PRO A 192 10.22 -1.08 15.18
C PRO A 192 9.11 -0.62 16.15
N THR A 193 9.07 -1.20 17.36
CA THR A 193 8.13 -0.78 18.42
C THR A 193 8.60 0.47 19.16
N ASP A 194 9.90 0.73 19.13
CA ASP A 194 10.55 1.85 19.82
C ASP A 194 10.47 3.11 18.94
N LEU A 195 9.66 4.08 19.38
CA LEU A 195 9.42 5.33 18.65
C LEU A 195 10.68 6.19 18.53
N SER A 196 11.63 6.08 19.46
CA SER A 196 12.90 6.84 19.39
C SER A 196 13.76 6.45 18.18
N LYS A 197 13.47 5.29 17.57
CA LYS A 197 14.16 4.77 16.38
C LYS A 197 13.50 5.19 15.06
N MET A 198 12.40 5.95 15.13
CA MET A 198 11.69 6.46 13.96
C MET A 198 11.99 7.96 13.82
N LYS A 199 12.19 8.42 12.59
CA LYS A 199 12.41 9.84 12.31
C LYS A 199 11.11 10.62 12.56
N ALA A 200 11.27 11.91 12.83
CA ALA A 200 10.16 12.82 13.10
C ALA A 200 9.31 13.18 11.86
N ASP A 201 9.59 12.62 10.68
CA ASP A 201 8.83 12.90 9.45
C ASP A 201 7.45 12.19 9.38
N GLY A 202 7.13 11.39 10.40
CA GLY A 202 5.81 10.77 10.58
C GLY A 202 5.54 9.63 9.60
N SER A 203 6.57 8.95 9.07
CA SER A 203 6.41 7.84 8.12
C SER A 203 7.18 6.59 8.50
N TRP A 204 6.68 5.41 8.13
CA TRP A 204 7.43 4.15 8.21
C TRP A 204 7.90 3.67 6.83
N VAL A 205 7.00 3.42 5.89
CA VAL A 205 7.33 3.06 4.50
C VAL A 205 6.75 4.11 3.56
N THR A 206 7.62 4.84 2.88
CA THR A 206 7.23 5.88 1.93
C THR A 206 7.57 5.46 0.51
N PHE A 207 6.61 5.53 -0.39
CA PHE A 207 6.79 5.51 -1.84
C PHE A 207 6.65 6.95 -2.35
N GLN A 208 7.65 7.46 -3.07
CA GLN A 208 7.61 8.85 -3.53
C GLN A 208 8.15 9.08 -4.93
N HIS A 209 7.47 9.93 -5.70
CA HIS A 209 7.89 10.35 -7.05
C HIS A 209 8.07 9.19 -8.04
N ILE A 210 7.18 8.20 -8.00
CA ILE A 210 7.21 7.02 -8.89
C ILE A 210 6.04 7.11 -9.87
N ASP A 211 6.32 6.82 -11.14
CA ASP A 211 5.32 6.58 -12.17
C ASP A 211 5.25 5.07 -12.49
N ARG A 212 4.04 4.51 -12.66
CA ARG A 212 3.81 3.09 -12.98
C ARG A 212 4.31 2.12 -11.88
N LEU A 213 3.88 2.36 -10.65
CA LEU A 213 4.13 1.47 -9.49
C LEU A 213 3.06 0.38 -9.38
N THR A 214 3.46 -0.87 -9.15
CA THR A 214 2.55 -1.93 -8.69
C THR A 214 3.03 -2.49 -7.37
N LEU A 215 2.23 -2.40 -6.30
CA LEU A 215 2.47 -3.05 -5.02
C LEU A 215 1.45 -4.18 -4.85
N SER A 216 1.91 -5.42 -4.70
CA SER A 216 1.04 -6.60 -4.69
C SER A 216 1.57 -7.75 -3.85
N GLY A 217 0.83 -8.86 -3.73
CA GLY A 217 1.42 -10.17 -3.37
C GLY A 217 0.88 -10.87 -2.12
N GLY A 218 -0.12 -10.32 -1.44
CA GLY A 218 -0.74 -10.92 -0.25
C GLY A 218 -0.04 -10.61 1.07
N GLY A 219 1.04 -9.83 1.04
CA GLY A 219 1.90 -9.55 2.18
C GLY A 219 1.33 -8.56 3.18
N THR A 220 1.99 -8.45 4.34
CA THR A 220 1.55 -7.61 5.46
C THR A 220 2.59 -6.57 5.85
N PHE A 221 2.14 -5.33 6.04
CA PHE A 221 2.87 -4.27 6.73
C PHE A 221 2.34 -4.15 8.16
N ASP A 222 3.03 -4.76 9.12
CA ASP A 222 2.68 -4.76 10.55
C ASP A 222 3.36 -3.58 11.26
N GLY A 223 2.55 -2.57 11.58
CA GLY A 223 2.98 -1.34 12.22
C GLY A 223 3.30 -1.49 13.70
N GLN A 224 2.94 -2.60 14.36
CA GLN A 224 3.11 -2.82 15.80
C GLN A 224 2.70 -1.60 16.66
N GLY A 225 1.49 -1.09 16.41
CA GLY A 225 0.98 0.20 16.92
C GLY A 225 0.59 0.25 18.39
N SER A 226 0.37 -0.89 19.04
CA SER A 226 -0.25 -0.96 20.38
C SER A 226 0.45 -0.16 21.48
N LYS A 227 1.77 -0.01 21.40
CA LYS A 227 2.54 0.80 22.36
C LYS A 227 2.43 2.31 22.14
N ALA A 228 1.98 2.74 20.97
CA ALA A 228 1.85 4.15 20.59
C ALA A 228 0.42 4.68 20.78
N TRP A 229 -0.59 3.80 20.75
CA TRP A 229 -1.97 4.23 20.94
C TRP A 229 -2.18 4.81 22.34
N GLY A 230 -2.75 6.02 22.39
CA GLY A 230 -3.01 6.72 23.65
C GLY A 230 -1.81 7.47 24.26
N THR A 231 -0.60 7.34 23.72
CA THR A 231 0.58 8.00 24.30
C THR A 231 0.61 9.52 24.14
N CYS A 232 -0.11 10.08 23.17
CA CYS A 232 -0.20 11.55 23.01
C CYS A 232 -1.38 12.18 23.74
N GLY A 233 -2.17 11.39 24.51
CA GLY A 233 -3.41 11.86 25.13
C GLY A 233 -4.50 12.24 24.11
N LEU A 234 -5.75 12.34 24.59
CA LEU A 234 -6.91 12.67 23.74
C LEU A 234 -6.90 14.09 23.16
N LYS A 235 -6.01 14.97 23.64
CA LYS A 235 -6.01 16.42 23.36
C LYS A 235 -4.89 16.88 22.41
N SER A 236 -3.92 16.03 22.11
CA SER A 236 -2.80 16.38 21.23
C SER A 236 -2.79 15.43 20.04
N TYR A 237 -3.15 15.94 18.87
CA TYR A 237 -2.95 15.23 17.60
C TYR A 237 -1.48 14.79 17.52
N CYS A 238 -1.25 13.48 17.47
CA CYS A 238 0.07 12.86 17.44
C CYS A 238 0.81 13.20 16.14
N LYS A 239 1.27 14.43 15.89
CA LYS A 239 1.95 14.77 14.62
C LYS A 239 3.20 13.93 14.32
N GLN A 240 3.68 13.16 15.29
CA GLN A 240 4.99 12.51 15.28
C GLN A 240 4.91 10.97 15.19
N LEU A 241 3.73 10.34 15.25
CA LEU A 241 3.68 8.89 15.12
C LEU A 241 3.77 8.49 13.64
N PRO A 242 4.51 7.41 13.31
CA PRO A 242 4.74 7.05 11.93
C PRO A 242 3.51 6.37 11.32
N ILE A 243 3.10 6.90 10.17
CA ILE A 243 2.11 6.31 9.27
C ILE A 243 2.70 5.06 8.62
N ASN A 244 1.93 3.97 8.51
CA ASN A 244 2.46 2.71 7.95
C ASN A 244 2.95 2.90 6.50
N LEU A 245 2.06 3.35 5.62
CA LEU A 245 2.33 3.52 4.19
C LEU A 245 2.07 4.96 3.76
N ARG A 246 3.03 5.59 3.08
CA ARG A 246 2.81 6.89 2.41
C ARG A 246 3.04 6.75 0.91
N PHE A 247 2.13 7.33 0.14
CA PHE A 247 2.23 7.48 -1.30
C PHE A 247 2.26 8.97 -1.60
N ASN A 248 3.44 9.48 -1.96
CA ASN A 248 3.66 10.90 -2.20
C ASN A 248 3.98 11.12 -3.68
N PHE A 249 3.16 11.91 -4.37
CA PHE A 249 3.41 12.30 -5.77
C PHE A 249 3.57 11.10 -6.70
N ILE A 250 2.77 10.06 -6.48
CA ILE A 250 2.73 8.85 -7.31
C ILE A 250 1.79 9.07 -8.50
N THR A 251 2.22 8.65 -9.68
CA THR A 251 1.40 8.69 -10.89
C THR A 251 1.20 7.27 -11.42
N ASN A 252 -0.02 6.92 -11.84
CA ASN A 252 -0.36 5.61 -12.41
C ASN A 252 0.08 4.43 -11.53
N ALA A 253 -0.67 4.12 -10.47
CA ALA A 253 -0.26 3.06 -9.57
C ALA A 253 -1.41 2.13 -9.14
N ILE A 254 -1.03 0.90 -8.83
CA ILE A 254 -1.93 -0.15 -8.35
C ILE A 254 -1.35 -0.71 -7.05
N VAL A 255 -2.17 -0.73 -6.00
CA VAL A 255 -1.90 -1.37 -4.73
C VAL A 255 -2.98 -2.44 -4.53
N GLU A 256 -2.61 -3.70 -4.65
CA GLU A 256 -3.56 -4.81 -4.61
C GLU A 256 -3.16 -5.92 -3.65
N ASP A 257 -4.13 -6.54 -2.99
CA ASP A 257 -3.88 -7.70 -2.12
C ASP A 257 -2.81 -7.44 -1.05
N ILE A 258 -2.82 -6.26 -0.42
CA ILE A 258 -1.90 -5.89 0.66
C ILE A 258 -2.68 -5.70 1.95
N THR A 259 -2.08 -6.14 3.05
CA THR A 259 -2.59 -5.87 4.41
C THR A 259 -1.74 -4.80 5.11
N SER A 260 -2.37 -3.75 5.62
CA SER A 260 -1.77 -2.82 6.60
C SER A 260 -2.36 -3.10 7.99
N LYS A 261 -1.53 -3.56 8.91
CA LYS A 261 -1.95 -4.00 10.25
C LYS A 261 -1.40 -3.09 11.34
N ASP A 262 -2.24 -2.81 12.33
CA ASP A 262 -1.91 -2.15 13.60
C ASP A 262 -0.95 -0.97 13.42
N SER A 263 -1.34 0.03 12.62
CA SER A 263 -0.50 1.22 12.45
C SER A 263 -0.41 2.03 13.74
N LYS A 264 0.71 2.73 13.95
CA LYS A 264 0.89 3.64 15.09
C LYS A 264 0.03 4.91 14.94
N GLN A 265 -0.32 5.25 13.70
CA GLN A 265 -1.21 6.35 13.34
C GLN A 265 -1.99 5.94 12.08
N PHE A 266 -2.06 6.78 11.04
CA PHE A 266 -2.77 6.43 9.82
C PHE A 266 -2.14 5.19 9.18
N HIS A 267 -2.97 4.32 8.64
CA HIS A 267 -2.49 3.16 7.90
C HIS A 267 -1.92 3.57 6.55
N VAL A 268 -2.59 4.49 5.85
CA VAL A 268 -2.19 4.97 4.53
C VAL A 268 -2.39 6.47 4.42
N ASN A 269 -1.39 7.18 3.89
CA ASN A 269 -1.50 8.58 3.49
C ASN A 269 -1.16 8.74 2.01
N VAL A 270 -2.13 9.20 1.22
CA VAL A 270 -2.04 9.47 -0.21
C VAL A 270 -1.99 10.98 -0.42
N LEU A 271 -0.87 11.49 -0.91
CA LEU A 271 -0.64 12.92 -1.09
C LEU A 271 -0.13 13.22 -2.49
N GLY A 272 -0.76 14.18 -3.19
CA GLY A 272 -0.27 14.62 -4.50
C GLY A 272 -0.33 13.55 -5.59
N CYS A 273 -1.13 12.48 -5.41
CA CYS A 273 -1.13 11.34 -6.32
C CYS A 273 -2.12 11.53 -7.47
N ASN A 274 -1.83 10.90 -8.61
CA ASN A 274 -2.69 10.91 -9.79
C ASN A 274 -2.87 9.48 -10.33
N ASN A 275 -4.12 9.04 -10.48
CA ASN A 275 -4.47 7.71 -10.98
C ASN A 275 -3.86 6.58 -10.12
N LEU A 276 -4.36 6.43 -8.90
CA LEU A 276 -3.93 5.40 -7.94
C LEU A 276 -5.12 4.55 -7.51
N THR A 277 -4.99 3.23 -7.62
CA THR A 277 -6.03 2.27 -7.26
C THR A 277 -5.59 1.39 -6.10
N PHE A 278 -6.43 1.30 -5.06
CA PHE A 278 -6.38 0.28 -4.01
C PHE A 278 -7.43 -0.78 -4.29
N GLY A 279 -7.04 -2.02 -4.53
CA GLY A 279 -7.96 -3.13 -4.82
C GLY A 279 -7.73 -4.30 -3.86
N ARG A 280 -8.79 -4.86 -3.27
CA ARG A 280 -8.66 -5.98 -2.31
C ARG A 280 -7.67 -5.66 -1.17
N PHE A 281 -7.65 -4.40 -0.75
CA PHE A 281 -6.76 -3.91 0.29
C PHE A 281 -7.38 -4.16 1.67
N THR A 282 -6.57 -4.62 2.63
CA THR A 282 -7.05 -4.90 3.99
C THR A 282 -6.36 -3.98 4.99
N ILE A 283 -7.16 -3.30 5.81
CA ILE A 283 -6.69 -2.54 6.96
C ILE A 283 -7.32 -3.13 8.22
N SER A 284 -6.48 -3.39 9.22
CA SER A 284 -6.94 -3.93 10.51
C SER A 284 -6.20 -3.26 11.66
N ALA A 285 -6.96 -2.57 12.50
CA ALA A 285 -6.59 -2.13 13.84
C ALA A 285 -7.86 -2.14 14.73
N PRO A 286 -7.71 -2.28 16.05
CA PRO A 286 -8.86 -2.37 16.96
C PRO A 286 -9.56 -1.01 17.12
N GLU A 287 -10.84 -1.01 17.50
CA GLU A 287 -11.66 0.21 17.69
C GLU A 287 -11.01 1.26 18.63
N HIS A 288 -10.28 0.82 19.65
CA HIS A 288 -9.62 1.71 20.61
C HIS A 288 -8.26 2.26 20.13
N SER A 289 -7.84 1.96 18.89
CA SER A 289 -6.60 2.46 18.31
C SER A 289 -6.77 3.91 17.81
N LEU A 290 -6.64 4.86 18.74
CA LEU A 290 -6.89 6.27 18.47
C LEU A 290 -6.08 6.82 17.29
N ASN A 291 -6.73 7.60 16.42
CA ASN A 291 -6.15 8.30 15.27
C ASN A 291 -5.47 7.38 14.25
N THR A 292 -6.01 6.18 14.06
CA THR A 292 -5.54 5.21 13.06
C THR A 292 -6.36 5.26 11.77
N ASP A 293 -6.56 6.44 11.17
CA ASP A 293 -7.28 6.56 9.90
C ASP A 293 -6.82 5.50 8.88
N GLY A 294 -7.75 4.93 8.14
CA GLY A 294 -7.46 3.89 7.16
C GLY A 294 -6.69 4.46 5.97
N ILE A 295 -7.41 5.02 5.00
CA ILE A 295 -6.81 5.70 3.85
C ILE A 295 -7.12 7.19 3.93
N HIS A 296 -6.10 7.99 4.24
CA HIS A 296 -6.17 9.44 4.19
C HIS A 296 -5.72 9.94 2.81
N ILE A 297 -6.55 10.73 2.13
CA ILE A 297 -6.29 11.26 0.78
C ILE A 297 -6.25 12.78 0.83
N GLY A 298 -5.18 13.39 0.32
CA GLY A 298 -5.06 14.83 0.17
C GLY A 298 -4.45 15.21 -1.18
N ARG A 299 -4.93 16.31 -1.78
CA ARG A 299 -4.41 16.90 -3.03
C ARG A 299 -4.15 15.89 -4.13
N SER A 300 -5.05 14.93 -4.30
CA SER A 300 -4.87 13.80 -5.19
C SER A 300 -6.06 13.68 -6.14
N THR A 301 -5.81 13.22 -7.37
CA THR A 301 -6.84 13.10 -8.42
C THR A 301 -6.96 11.67 -8.93
N GLY A 302 -8.18 11.18 -9.15
CA GLY A 302 -8.40 9.86 -9.74
C GLY A 302 -7.97 8.73 -8.81
N ILE A 303 -8.45 8.76 -7.56
CA ILE A 303 -8.14 7.74 -6.57
C ILE A 303 -9.32 6.77 -6.48
N ASN A 304 -9.03 5.48 -6.68
CA ASN A 304 -10.03 4.42 -6.62
C ASN A 304 -9.73 3.49 -5.45
N ILE A 305 -10.74 3.19 -4.62
CA ILE A 305 -10.66 2.19 -3.56
C ILE A 305 -11.77 1.18 -3.80
N THR A 306 -11.41 -0.05 -4.13
CA THR A 306 -12.37 -1.10 -4.48
C THR A 306 -12.17 -2.39 -3.69
N ASP A 307 -13.27 -3.08 -3.42
CA ASP A 307 -13.29 -4.47 -2.90
C ASP A 307 -12.46 -4.65 -1.63
N SER A 308 -12.47 -3.65 -0.74
CA SER A 308 -11.53 -3.55 0.38
C SER A 308 -12.23 -3.67 1.74
N ASN A 309 -11.50 -4.14 2.74
CA ASN A 309 -11.99 -4.25 4.12
C ASN A 309 -11.13 -3.42 5.06
N ILE A 310 -11.75 -2.47 5.77
CA ILE A 310 -11.03 -1.47 6.57
C ILE A 310 -11.66 -1.38 7.96
N GLY A 311 -10.92 -1.83 8.97
CA GLY A 311 -11.25 -1.64 10.38
C GLY A 311 -10.16 -0.86 11.09
N THR A 312 -10.53 0.19 11.81
CA THR A 312 -9.63 1.14 12.47
C THR A 312 -10.23 1.67 13.78
N GLY A 313 -9.51 2.57 14.46
CA GLY A 313 -10.05 3.37 15.56
C GLY A 313 -10.39 4.82 15.18
N ASP A 314 -10.38 5.17 13.89
CA ASP A 314 -10.76 6.49 13.38
C ASP A 314 -11.41 6.38 11.99
N ASP A 315 -11.33 7.39 11.12
CA ASP A 315 -11.96 7.37 9.79
C ASP A 315 -11.49 6.15 8.96
N CYS A 316 -12.43 5.45 8.33
CA CYS A 316 -12.17 4.35 7.39
C CYS A 316 -11.45 4.90 6.14
N VAL A 317 -12.01 5.97 5.58
CA VAL A 317 -11.38 6.79 4.54
C VAL A 317 -11.62 8.25 4.88
N SER A 318 -10.56 9.07 4.88
CA SER A 318 -10.65 10.51 5.11
C SER A 318 -10.13 11.28 3.90
N ILE A 319 -10.88 12.28 3.43
CA ILE A 319 -10.62 13.03 2.19
C ILE A 319 -10.38 14.50 2.52
N GLY A 320 -9.13 14.95 2.41
CA GLY A 320 -8.67 16.31 2.63
C GLY A 320 -8.72 17.20 1.39
N ASP A 321 -8.20 18.43 1.54
CA ASP A 321 -8.23 19.50 0.54
C ASP A 321 -7.59 19.09 -0.80
N GLY A 322 -8.05 19.72 -1.88
CA GLY A 322 -7.52 19.51 -3.24
C GLY A 322 -7.78 18.13 -3.85
N SER A 323 -8.52 17.26 -3.17
CA SER A 323 -8.84 15.92 -3.65
C SER A 323 -9.94 15.95 -4.72
N ARG A 324 -9.75 15.25 -5.84
CA ARG A 324 -10.65 15.27 -6.98
C ARG A 324 -10.91 13.87 -7.52
N GLN A 325 -12.12 13.59 -7.98
CA GLN A 325 -12.46 12.33 -8.66
C GLN A 325 -12.05 11.11 -7.82
N ILE A 326 -12.64 11.01 -6.63
CA ILE A 326 -12.40 9.92 -5.68
C ILE A 326 -13.56 8.94 -5.76
N THR A 327 -13.27 7.67 -6.04
CA THR A 327 -14.29 6.61 -6.12
C THR A 327 -14.00 5.55 -5.08
N ILE A 328 -14.99 5.28 -4.22
CA ILE A 328 -14.95 4.26 -3.19
C ILE A 328 -16.09 3.30 -3.48
N THR A 329 -15.79 2.05 -3.82
CA THR A 329 -16.81 1.08 -4.25
C THR A 329 -16.59 -0.28 -3.63
N ASN A 330 -17.67 -0.93 -3.15
CA ASN A 330 -17.57 -2.26 -2.54
C ASN A 330 -16.57 -2.32 -1.37
N VAL A 331 -16.61 -1.30 -0.51
CA VAL A 331 -15.75 -1.22 0.68
C VAL A 331 -16.57 -1.53 1.93
N THR A 332 -16.02 -2.39 2.78
CA THR A 332 -16.53 -2.65 4.13
C THR A 332 -15.73 -1.85 5.13
N CYS A 333 -16.40 -0.97 5.87
CA CYS A 333 -15.83 -0.16 6.94
C CYS A 333 -16.34 -0.65 8.29
N GLY A 334 -15.47 -0.88 9.26
CA GLY A 334 -15.90 -1.19 10.62
C GLY A 334 -14.95 -2.10 11.39
N PRO A 335 -14.64 -1.77 12.66
CA PRO A 335 -15.03 -0.56 13.40
C PRO A 335 -14.33 0.73 12.89
N GLY A 336 -14.71 1.90 13.41
CA GLY A 336 -14.10 3.20 13.07
C GLY A 336 -15.08 4.38 12.99
N HIS A 337 -14.70 5.48 12.33
CA HIS A 337 -15.50 6.71 12.19
C HIS A 337 -16.19 6.88 10.82
N GLY A 338 -16.14 5.86 9.96
CA GLY A 338 -16.80 5.88 8.66
C GLY A 338 -16.01 6.58 7.56
N ILE A 339 -16.67 7.01 6.49
CA ILE A 339 -16.05 7.70 5.36
C ILE A 339 -16.33 9.19 5.50
N SER A 340 -15.26 9.98 5.62
CA SER A 340 -15.33 11.40 5.94
C SER A 340 -14.67 12.29 4.89
N VAL A 341 -15.40 13.29 4.39
CA VAL A 341 -14.83 14.43 3.66
C VAL A 341 -14.51 15.54 4.67
N GLY A 342 -13.24 15.93 4.72
CA GLY A 342 -12.68 16.93 5.61
C GLY A 342 -11.92 16.36 6.82
N SER A 343 -11.64 17.16 7.84
CA SER A 343 -12.21 18.49 8.08
C SER A 343 -11.65 19.58 7.16
N LEU A 344 -12.52 20.43 6.62
CA LEU A 344 -12.14 21.55 5.74
C LEU A 344 -12.47 22.91 6.36
N GLY A 345 -11.82 23.96 5.86
CA GLY A 345 -11.97 25.35 6.27
C GLY A 345 -11.04 25.77 7.42
N LYS A 346 -10.16 24.89 7.89
CA LYS A 346 -9.26 25.19 9.02
C LYS A 346 -8.08 26.04 8.58
N TYR A 347 -7.55 25.77 7.39
CA TYR A 347 -6.35 26.40 6.88
C TYR A 347 -6.68 27.40 5.76
N MET A 348 -5.85 28.44 5.66
CA MET A 348 -5.90 29.37 4.53
C MET A 348 -5.45 28.63 3.27
N ASN A 349 -6.09 28.94 2.13
CA ASN A 349 -5.76 28.40 0.81
C ASN A 349 -5.98 26.88 0.66
N GLU A 350 -6.91 26.29 1.41
CA GLU A 350 -7.36 24.93 1.12
C GLU A 350 -7.97 24.85 -0.29
N GLU A 351 -7.54 23.86 -1.06
CA GLU A 351 -8.05 23.64 -2.41
C GLU A 351 -9.43 22.94 -2.40
N PRO A 352 -10.28 23.17 -3.42
CA PRO A 352 -11.57 22.52 -3.53
C PRO A 352 -11.51 20.99 -3.50
N VAL A 353 -12.49 20.36 -2.85
CA VAL A 353 -12.74 18.91 -2.98
C VAL A 353 -13.92 18.71 -3.93
N VAL A 354 -13.71 17.95 -5.02
CA VAL A 354 -14.69 17.83 -6.10
C VAL A 354 -14.81 16.42 -6.62
N GLY A 355 -16.03 15.89 -6.75
CA GLY A 355 -16.28 14.60 -7.38
C GLY A 355 -15.86 13.46 -6.46
N VAL A 356 -16.66 13.18 -5.44
CA VAL A 356 -16.48 12.01 -4.56
C VAL A 356 -17.70 11.11 -4.71
N THR A 357 -17.46 9.86 -5.09
CA THR A 357 -18.51 8.83 -5.19
C THR A 357 -18.22 7.71 -4.22
N VAL A 358 -19.16 7.42 -3.33
CA VAL A 358 -19.15 6.27 -2.42
C VAL A 358 -20.35 5.40 -2.77
N ARG A 359 -20.09 4.17 -3.24
CA ARG A 359 -21.13 3.28 -3.75
C ARG A 359 -20.99 1.85 -3.28
N ASN A 360 -22.09 1.15 -3.04
CA ASN A 360 -22.07 -0.27 -2.65
C ASN A 360 -21.21 -0.53 -1.40
N CYS A 361 -21.22 0.37 -0.43
CA CYS A 361 -20.40 0.25 0.78
C CYS A 361 -21.22 -0.26 1.97
N SER A 362 -20.56 -0.94 2.90
CA SER A 362 -21.18 -1.44 4.13
C SER A 362 -20.43 -0.93 5.35
N PHE A 363 -21.15 -0.47 6.36
CA PHE A 363 -20.62 0.08 7.60
C PHE A 363 -21.06 -0.76 8.78
N PHE A 364 -20.14 -1.21 9.62
CA PHE A 364 -20.41 -2.06 10.77
C PHE A 364 -19.82 -1.47 12.04
N ASN A 365 -20.66 -1.22 13.04
CA ASN A 365 -20.23 -0.72 14.35
C ASN A 365 -19.33 0.53 14.24
N THR A 366 -19.61 1.42 13.28
CA THR A 366 -18.88 2.68 13.13
C THR A 366 -19.59 3.81 13.85
N MET A 367 -18.83 4.79 14.31
CA MET A 367 -19.40 6.02 14.89
C MET A 367 -20.19 6.81 13.85
N ASN A 368 -19.73 6.87 12.60
CA ASN A 368 -20.44 7.55 11.52
C ASN A 368 -20.51 6.65 10.29
N GLY A 369 -21.47 6.92 9.42
CA GLY A 369 -21.51 6.33 8.08
C GLY A 369 -20.75 7.20 7.10
N VAL A 370 -21.48 7.99 6.33
CA VAL A 370 -20.92 8.99 5.39
C VAL A 370 -21.05 10.39 5.96
N ARG A 371 -19.94 11.14 5.95
CA ARG A 371 -19.83 12.41 6.66
C ARG A 371 -19.10 13.47 5.83
N ILE A 372 -19.63 14.69 5.80
CA ILE A 372 -18.92 15.89 5.35
C ILE A 372 -18.75 16.81 6.56
N LYS A 373 -17.51 17.18 6.91
CA LYS A 373 -17.19 17.99 8.10
C LYS A 373 -16.41 19.25 7.73
N THR A 374 -16.91 20.43 8.12
CA THR A 374 -16.22 21.71 7.92
C THR A 374 -16.21 22.54 9.20
N TRP A 375 -15.11 23.23 9.46
CA TRP A 375 -14.95 24.07 10.65
C TRP A 375 -15.87 25.30 10.62
N PRO A 376 -16.42 25.71 11.77
CA PRO A 376 -16.96 27.05 11.96
C PRO A 376 -15.82 28.08 11.97
N ALA A 377 -16.16 29.37 11.80
CA ALA A 377 -15.16 30.45 11.66
C ALA A 377 -14.08 30.15 10.60
N SER A 378 -14.45 29.43 9.54
CA SER A 378 -13.51 28.90 8.57
C SER A 378 -13.04 29.91 7.55
N PHE A 379 -11.89 29.63 6.94
CA PHE A 379 -11.52 30.24 5.67
C PHE A 379 -12.47 29.79 4.55
N GLN A 380 -12.55 30.60 3.48
CA GLN A 380 -13.34 30.26 2.31
C GLN A 380 -12.79 29.00 1.64
N GLY A 381 -13.69 28.14 1.16
CA GLY A 381 -13.37 26.91 0.46
C GLY A 381 -14.61 26.31 -0.20
N SER A 382 -14.48 25.17 -0.87
CA SER A 382 -15.64 24.50 -1.47
C SER A 382 -15.53 22.98 -1.52
N VAL A 383 -16.68 22.35 -1.32
CA VAL A 383 -16.95 20.92 -1.48
C VAL A 383 -18.11 20.78 -2.45
N SER A 384 -17.92 20.04 -3.54
CA SER A 384 -19.00 19.84 -4.49
C SER A 384 -18.98 18.49 -5.18
N ASP A 385 -20.14 18.08 -5.70
CA ASP A 385 -20.27 16.86 -6.51
C ASP A 385 -19.95 15.62 -5.68
N MET A 386 -20.80 15.36 -4.69
CA MET A 386 -20.63 14.30 -3.69
C MET A 386 -21.82 13.34 -3.77
N HIS A 387 -21.55 12.07 -4.06
CA HIS A 387 -22.58 11.06 -4.29
C HIS A 387 -22.37 9.85 -3.38
N PHE A 388 -23.34 9.62 -2.48
CA PHE A 388 -23.35 8.48 -1.56
C PHE A 388 -24.56 7.61 -1.91
N GLU A 389 -24.31 6.42 -2.47
CA GLU A 389 -25.35 5.57 -3.05
C GLU A 389 -25.21 4.09 -2.65
N ASP A 390 -26.32 3.38 -2.50
CA ASP A 390 -26.35 1.93 -2.26
C ASP A 390 -25.53 1.53 -1.01
N ILE A 391 -25.83 2.15 0.13
CA ILE A 391 -25.06 1.97 1.36
C ILE A 391 -25.85 1.15 2.39
N ILE A 392 -25.18 0.19 3.02
CA ILE A 392 -25.70 -0.60 4.12
C ILE A 392 -25.09 -0.13 5.43
N MET A 393 -25.93 0.18 6.41
CA MET A 393 -25.56 0.58 7.76
C MET A 393 -25.93 -0.54 8.73
N ASN A 394 -24.99 -1.00 9.54
CA ASN A 394 -25.24 -1.96 10.60
C ASN A 394 -24.68 -1.43 11.92
N ASN A 395 -25.60 -1.05 12.81
CA ASN A 395 -25.29 -0.54 14.14
C ASN A 395 -24.36 0.69 14.09
N VAL A 396 -24.67 1.64 13.20
CA VAL A 396 -23.88 2.87 12.99
C VAL A 396 -24.44 4.00 13.84
N SER A 397 -23.61 4.72 14.59
CA SER A 397 -24.13 5.76 15.50
C SER A 397 -24.79 6.90 14.75
N SER A 398 -24.09 7.51 13.78
CA SER A 398 -24.61 8.62 12.97
C SER A 398 -24.41 8.35 11.48
N PRO A 399 -25.39 7.70 10.81
CA PRO A 399 -25.26 7.21 9.44
C PRO A 399 -24.99 8.28 8.36
N VAL A 400 -25.76 9.36 8.32
CA VAL A 400 -25.70 10.36 7.23
C VAL A 400 -25.48 11.75 7.81
N ILE A 401 -24.36 12.39 7.46
CA ILE A 401 -23.94 13.64 8.10
C ILE A 401 -23.42 14.68 7.10
N ILE A 402 -23.96 15.90 7.19
CA ILE A 402 -23.27 17.15 6.84
C ILE A 402 -23.15 17.95 8.13
N ASP A 403 -21.93 18.28 8.52
CA ASP A 403 -21.61 19.01 9.75
C ASP A 403 -20.71 20.22 9.45
N GLN A 404 -21.33 21.38 9.25
CA GLN A 404 -20.64 22.66 9.09
C GLN A 404 -20.41 23.41 10.41
N ILE A 405 -20.66 22.76 11.55
CA ILE A 405 -20.36 23.25 12.89
C ILE A 405 -19.35 22.33 13.60
N TYR A 406 -18.52 21.62 12.82
CA TYR A 406 -17.58 20.63 13.32
C TYR A 406 -16.56 21.27 14.27
N CYS A 407 -16.67 20.90 15.55
CA CYS A 407 -15.92 21.51 16.66
C CYS A 407 -15.33 20.42 17.57
N PRO A 408 -14.30 19.70 17.11
CA PRO A 408 -13.70 18.65 17.92
C PRO A 408 -13.15 19.27 19.22
N HIS A 409 -13.43 18.60 20.35
CA HIS A 409 -13.03 19.02 21.70
C HIS A 409 -13.52 20.41 22.15
N ASN A 410 -14.53 20.98 21.47
CA ASN A 410 -15.00 22.35 21.69
C ASN A 410 -13.93 23.43 21.46
N GLU A 411 -12.88 23.11 20.67
CA GLU A 411 -11.77 24.02 20.37
C GLU A 411 -12.00 24.79 19.06
N CYS A 412 -13.13 25.50 18.98
CA CYS A 412 -13.49 26.29 17.81
C CYS A 412 -14.33 27.51 18.20
N ASN A 413 -14.47 28.48 17.30
CA ASN A 413 -15.42 29.58 17.47
C ASN A 413 -16.76 29.24 16.78
N ALA A 414 -17.57 28.39 17.42
CA ALA A 414 -18.85 27.93 16.91
C ALA A 414 -19.91 29.05 16.71
N LYS A 415 -19.67 30.25 17.24
CA LYS A 415 -20.57 31.41 17.05
C LYS A 415 -20.49 31.96 15.62
N LEU A 416 -19.37 31.75 14.93
CA LEU A 416 -19.20 32.17 13.55
C LEU A 416 -19.47 31.00 12.60
N PRO A 417 -20.30 31.19 11.57
CA PRO A 417 -20.65 30.12 10.65
C PRO A 417 -19.44 29.70 9.79
N SER A 418 -19.51 28.50 9.23
CA SER A 418 -18.54 28.04 8.22
C SER A 418 -18.68 28.85 6.92
N LEU A 419 -17.55 29.18 6.30
CA LEU A 419 -17.47 29.83 4.99
C LEU A 419 -17.17 28.84 3.85
N VAL A 420 -17.09 27.54 4.14
CA VAL A 420 -16.93 26.49 3.12
C VAL A 420 -18.27 26.27 2.41
N ARG A 421 -18.30 26.46 1.09
CA ARG A 421 -19.50 26.22 0.28
C ARG A 421 -19.67 24.73 0.00
N ILE A 422 -20.82 24.16 0.37
CA ILE A 422 -21.20 22.78 0.04
C ILE A 422 -22.32 22.80 -1.01
N SER A 423 -22.12 22.11 -2.13
CA SER A 423 -23.12 22.05 -3.21
C SER A 423 -23.16 20.73 -3.97
N ASN A 424 -24.33 20.34 -4.49
CA ASN A 424 -24.53 19.12 -5.28
C ASN A 424 -24.10 17.88 -4.50
N VAL A 425 -24.88 17.55 -3.48
CA VAL A 425 -24.65 16.39 -2.61
C VAL A 425 -25.87 15.48 -2.67
N SER A 426 -25.70 14.20 -2.97
CA SER A 426 -26.81 13.24 -2.97
C SER A 426 -26.57 12.09 -2.01
N PHE A 427 -27.61 11.75 -1.24
CA PHE A 427 -27.69 10.54 -0.43
C PHE A 427 -28.83 9.67 -0.96
N LYS A 428 -28.51 8.47 -1.47
CA LYS A 428 -29.48 7.63 -2.16
C LYS A 428 -29.39 6.17 -1.74
N ASN A 429 -30.53 5.51 -1.54
CA ASN A 429 -30.61 4.09 -1.21
C ASN A 429 -29.70 3.69 -0.04
N ILE A 430 -29.87 4.37 1.10
CA ILE A 430 -29.12 4.10 2.32
C ILE A 430 -30.05 3.38 3.30
N ARG A 431 -29.67 2.16 3.70
CA ARG A 431 -30.54 1.28 4.50
C ARG A 431 -29.83 0.61 5.66
N GLY A 432 -30.60 0.18 6.66
CA GLY A 432 -30.13 -0.64 7.77
C GLY A 432 -30.42 -0.02 9.14
N THR A 433 -29.44 -0.04 10.06
CA THR A 433 -29.67 0.31 11.47
C THR A 433 -28.76 1.40 12.00
N SER A 434 -29.32 2.28 12.83
CA SER A 434 -28.60 3.27 13.61
C SER A 434 -28.57 2.93 15.10
N SER A 435 -27.44 3.17 15.76
CA SER A 435 -27.29 2.94 17.20
C SER A 435 -27.64 4.18 18.05
N THR A 436 -27.79 5.35 17.42
CA THR A 436 -28.34 6.57 18.04
C THR A 436 -29.61 7.04 17.30
N PRO A 437 -30.48 7.84 17.96
CA PRO A 437 -31.73 8.29 17.34
C PRO A 437 -31.52 9.15 16.09
N VAL A 438 -30.51 10.03 16.07
CA VAL A 438 -30.26 10.95 14.95
C VAL A 438 -29.59 10.19 13.80
N ALA A 439 -30.41 9.72 12.87
CA ALA A 439 -29.96 8.92 11.72
C ALA A 439 -29.46 9.79 10.55
N VAL A 440 -30.03 10.99 10.40
CA VAL A 440 -29.69 11.96 9.35
C VAL A 440 -29.46 13.32 10.00
N LYS A 441 -28.25 13.86 9.87
CA LYS A 441 -27.90 15.20 10.38
C LYS A 441 -27.36 16.08 9.26
N LEU A 442 -28.08 17.14 8.92
CA LEU A 442 -27.69 18.11 7.88
C LEU A 442 -27.58 19.50 8.49
N ALA A 443 -26.49 19.75 9.20
CA ALA A 443 -26.19 21.03 9.84
C ALA A 443 -25.37 21.90 8.90
N CYS A 444 -26.03 22.71 8.07
CA CYS A 444 -25.37 23.60 7.13
C CYS A 444 -25.13 25.00 7.71
N SER A 445 -24.21 25.73 7.09
CA SER A 445 -23.84 27.09 7.49
C SER A 445 -25.02 28.06 7.36
N SER A 446 -25.24 28.88 8.39
CA SER A 446 -26.27 29.93 8.37
C SER A 446 -25.92 31.10 7.45
N CYS A 447 -24.62 31.31 7.16
CA CYS A 447 -24.17 32.35 6.22
C CYS A 447 -24.13 31.83 4.78
N ILE A 448 -23.75 30.56 4.58
CA ILE A 448 -23.67 29.93 3.26
C ILE A 448 -24.43 28.59 3.28
N PRO A 449 -25.77 28.62 3.22
CA PRO A 449 -26.61 27.41 3.19
C PRO A 449 -26.17 26.41 2.12
N CYS A 450 -26.27 25.11 2.41
CA CYS A 450 -25.99 24.06 1.42
C CYS A 450 -26.97 24.15 0.24
N ARG A 451 -26.47 23.92 -0.99
CA ARG A 451 -27.28 24.00 -2.22
C ARG A 451 -27.30 22.69 -2.99
N GLY A 452 -28.44 22.33 -3.58
CA GLY A 452 -28.54 21.11 -4.38
C GLY A 452 -28.27 19.84 -3.58
N VAL A 453 -28.79 19.78 -2.34
CA VAL A 453 -28.77 18.55 -1.54
C VAL A 453 -29.98 17.71 -1.97
N GLU A 454 -29.76 16.45 -2.29
CA GLU A 454 -30.79 15.50 -2.71
C GLU A 454 -30.77 14.26 -1.81
N ILE A 455 -31.96 13.82 -1.40
CA ILE A 455 -32.13 12.68 -0.48
C ILE A 455 -33.21 11.79 -1.04
N SER A 456 -32.87 10.52 -1.25
CA SER A 456 -33.79 9.52 -1.77
C SER A 456 -33.60 8.17 -1.10
N ASP A 457 -34.72 7.47 -0.86
CA ASP A 457 -34.71 6.08 -0.45
C ASP A 457 -33.86 5.80 0.80
N ILE A 458 -34.23 6.43 1.92
CA ILE A 458 -33.54 6.29 3.21
C ILE A 458 -34.37 5.38 4.14
N ASP A 459 -33.91 4.15 4.35
CA ASP A 459 -34.55 3.16 5.24
C ASP A 459 -33.63 2.82 6.42
N LEU A 460 -33.56 3.73 7.39
CA LEU A 460 -32.78 3.58 8.61
C LEU A 460 -33.70 3.37 9.80
N ARG A 461 -33.38 2.35 10.61
CA ARG A 461 -34.12 2.03 11.83
C ARG A 461 -33.21 2.19 13.04
N TYR A 462 -33.70 2.91 14.04
CA TYR A 462 -33.01 3.01 15.31
C TYR A 462 -33.14 1.70 16.09
N THR A 463 -32.02 1.15 16.55
CA THR A 463 -31.95 -0.09 17.34
C THR A 463 -31.24 0.09 18.67
N GLY A 464 -31.09 1.33 19.14
CA GLY A 464 -30.48 1.61 20.44
C GLY A 464 -31.42 1.29 21.63
N LYS A 465 -30.90 1.52 22.84
CA LYS A 465 -31.58 1.11 24.09
C LYS A 465 -32.71 2.03 24.52
N GLU A 466 -32.72 3.28 24.06
CA GLU A 466 -33.71 4.26 24.48
C GLU A 466 -35.01 4.07 23.70
N ALA A 467 -36.14 4.51 24.25
CA ALA A 467 -37.39 4.52 23.50
C ALA A 467 -37.32 5.62 22.42
N GLY A 468 -37.70 5.28 21.19
CA GLY A 468 -37.73 6.25 20.10
C GLY A 468 -37.70 5.62 18.72
N ALA A 469 -37.65 6.47 17.72
CA ALA A 469 -37.46 6.10 16.32
C ALA A 469 -36.22 6.82 15.76
N ALA A 470 -35.78 6.41 14.57
CA ALA A 470 -34.80 7.17 13.84
C ALA A 470 -35.40 8.55 13.47
N VAL A 471 -34.64 9.61 13.74
CA VAL A 471 -35.02 11.00 13.45
C VAL A 471 -33.98 11.69 12.58
N SER A 472 -34.36 12.85 12.03
CA SER A 472 -33.45 13.73 11.32
C SER A 472 -33.33 15.09 12.00
N GLU A 473 -32.16 15.71 11.87
CA GLU A 473 -31.87 17.07 12.33
C GLU A 473 -31.32 17.88 11.16
N CYS A 474 -31.95 19.00 10.81
CA CYS A 474 -31.53 19.80 9.67
C CYS A 474 -31.51 21.29 10.00
N SER A 475 -30.51 22.01 9.51
CA SER A 475 -30.43 23.46 9.62
C SER A 475 -29.80 24.07 8.38
N ASN A 476 -30.35 25.21 7.94
CA ASN A 476 -29.85 25.99 6.79
C ASN A 476 -29.69 25.16 5.49
N VAL A 477 -30.64 24.26 5.25
CA VAL A 477 -30.68 23.42 4.05
C VAL A 477 -32.13 23.20 3.63
N ARG A 478 -32.37 23.11 2.33
CA ARG A 478 -33.67 22.73 1.73
C ARG A 478 -33.41 21.59 0.76
N PRO A 479 -33.32 20.34 1.24
CA PRO A 479 -33.02 19.23 0.36
C PRO A 479 -34.21 18.95 -0.55
N LYS A 480 -33.94 18.46 -1.77
CA LYS A 480 -34.97 17.79 -2.56
C LYS A 480 -35.12 16.38 -2.01
N ILE A 481 -36.34 16.05 -1.59
CA ILE A 481 -36.67 14.76 -0.98
C ILE A 481 -37.60 14.02 -1.95
N PHE A 482 -37.27 12.77 -2.28
CA PHE A 482 -38.09 11.92 -3.15
C PHE A 482 -37.86 10.44 -2.82
N GLY A 483 -38.69 9.54 -3.35
CA GLY A 483 -38.61 8.11 -3.02
C GLY A 483 -39.25 7.79 -1.66
N LYS A 484 -38.90 6.64 -1.08
CA LYS A 484 -39.49 6.14 0.17
C LYS A 484 -38.55 6.32 1.36
N HIS A 485 -39.06 6.81 2.48
CA HIS A 485 -38.26 6.99 3.70
C HIS A 485 -38.91 6.30 4.89
N SER A 486 -38.10 5.67 5.74
CA SER A 486 -38.55 5.09 7.02
C SER A 486 -38.68 6.12 8.14
N LEU A 487 -38.08 7.30 7.96
CA LEU A 487 -38.14 8.45 8.88
C LEU A 487 -38.49 9.73 8.13
N THR A 488 -39.03 10.72 8.85
CA THR A 488 -39.25 12.06 8.30
C THR A 488 -37.92 12.79 8.14
N ILE A 489 -37.67 13.35 6.96
CA ILE A 489 -36.43 14.05 6.61
C ILE A 489 -36.66 15.56 6.68
N CYS A 490 -35.87 16.26 7.50
CA CYS A 490 -35.80 17.73 7.60
C CYS A 490 -37.17 18.42 7.76
N THR A 491 -37.84 18.16 8.89
CA THR A 491 -39.06 18.89 9.31
C THR A 491 -38.79 20.34 9.66
#